data_AF-A0A6J6DBX1-F1
#
_entry.id   AF-A0A6J6DBX1-F1
#
_cell.length_a   1.000
_cell.length_b   1.000
_cell.length_c   1.000
_cell.angle_alpha   90.00
_cell.angle_beta   90.00
_cell.angle_gamma   90.00
#
_symmetry.space_group_name_H-M   'P 1'
#
loop_
_entity.id
_entity.type
_entity.pdbx_description
1 polymer ?
#
loop_
_entity_poly.entity_id
_entity_poly.type
_entity_poly.pdbx_seq_one_letter_code
_entity_poly.pdbx_strand_id
1 'polypeptide(L)' 'MSTVPRLPSAVEGQPAHFGTLLAHHPGLAVAFGSTYANFWTQGVLDHPTKETTRIRNARITDCGY' A
#
# COMPACT_ATOMS: atom_id res chain seq x y z
N MET A 1 -12.93 2.62 7.19
CA MET A 1 -11.61 2.26 6.65
C MET A 1 -11.04 1.20 7.54
N SER A 2 -10.97 -0.03 7.05
CA SER A 2 -10.44 -1.15 7.81
C SER A 2 -8.92 -1.06 7.92
N THR A 3 -8.42 -1.14 9.15
CA THR A 3 -6.99 -1.30 9.46
C THR A 3 -6.64 -2.75 9.78
N VAL A 4 -7.54 -3.70 9.48
CA VAL A 4 -7.32 -5.12 9.72
C VAL A 4 -6.93 -5.80 8.41
N PRO A 5 -5.69 -6.34 8.31
CA PRO A 5 -5.28 -7.17 7.19
C PRO A 5 -6.23 -8.33 6.89
N ARG A 6 -6.49 -8.59 5.60
CA ARG A 6 -7.35 -9.69 5.14
C ARG A 6 -6.60 -11.03 5.00
N LEU A 7 -5.29 -11.01 5.19
CA LEU A 7 -4.41 -12.18 5.13
C LEU A 7 -3.55 -12.23 6.41
N PRO A 8 -3.13 -13.43 6.84
CA PRO A 8 -2.17 -13.57 7.94
C PRO A 8 -0.77 -13.09 7.51
N SER A 9 0.10 -12.84 8.49
CA SER A 9 1.52 -12.56 8.26
C SER A 9 2.18 -13.70 7.48
N ALA A 10 3.05 -13.36 6.52
CA ALA A 10 3.93 -14.34 5.87
C ALA A 10 5.12 -14.75 6.74
N VAL A 11 5.39 -13.99 7.81
CA VAL A 11 6.52 -14.19 8.71
C VAL A 11 6.02 -14.78 10.02
N GLU A 12 6.52 -15.96 10.36
CA GLU A 12 6.16 -16.66 11.58
C GLU A 12 6.46 -15.82 12.83
N GLY A 13 5.52 -15.79 13.77
CA GLY A 13 5.65 -15.03 15.03
C GLY A 13 5.52 -13.50 14.89
N GLN A 14 5.32 -12.96 13.68
CA GLN A 14 5.11 -11.52 13.45
C GLN A 14 3.64 -11.18 13.22
N PRO A 15 3.16 -10.00 13.70
CA PRO A 15 1.80 -9.55 13.44
C PRO A 15 1.60 -9.24 11.95
N ALA A 16 0.38 -9.41 11.45
CA ALA A 16 0.04 -9.02 10.09
C ALA A 16 0.06 -7.49 9.95
N HIS A 17 0.89 -7.00 9.03
CA HIS A 17 0.97 -5.61 8.57
C HIS A 17 1.50 -5.55 7.14
N PHE A 18 1.40 -4.41 6.47
CA PHE A 18 1.74 -4.23 5.06
C PHE A 18 3.03 -4.95 4.61
N GLY A 19 4.14 -4.73 5.33
CA GLY A 19 5.43 -5.40 5.06
C GLY A 19 5.37 -6.93 5.14
N THR A 20 4.83 -7.50 6.23
CA THR A 20 4.69 -8.96 6.36
C THR A 20 3.73 -9.58 5.35
N LEU A 21 2.76 -8.82 4.82
CA LEU A 21 1.87 -9.32 3.77
C LEU A 21 2.57 -9.36 2.41
N LEU A 22 3.34 -8.32 2.09
CA LEU A 22 4.12 -8.30 0.84
C LEU A 22 5.19 -9.39 0.82
N ALA A 23 5.65 -9.86 1.98
CA ALA A 23 6.62 -10.96 2.07
C ALA A 23 6.07 -12.31 1.56
N HIS A 24 4.75 -12.49 1.41
CA HIS A 24 4.18 -13.66 0.71
C HIS A 24 4.65 -13.74 -0.75
N HIS A 25 4.89 -12.58 -1.38
CA HIS A 25 5.31 -12.48 -2.77
C HIS A 25 6.36 -11.38 -2.97
N PRO A 26 7.65 -11.67 -2.76
CA PRO A 26 8.72 -10.67 -2.84
C PRO A 26 8.80 -9.93 -4.19
N GLY A 27 8.52 -10.62 -5.30
CA GLY A 27 8.45 -9.98 -6.62
C GLY A 27 7.35 -8.94 -6.74
N LEU A 28 6.18 -9.18 -6.12
CA LEU A 28 5.10 -8.20 -6.05
C LEU A 28 5.48 -7.01 -5.15
N ALA A 29 6.23 -7.25 -4.07
CA ALA A 29 6.74 -6.18 -3.21
C ALA A 29 7.62 -5.20 -3.99
N VAL A 30 8.54 -5.72 -4.82
CA VAL A 30 9.41 -4.91 -5.68
C VAL A 30 8.59 -4.13 -6.71
N ALA A 31 7.69 -4.81 -7.45
CA ALA A 31 6.86 -4.17 -8.46
C ALA A 31 5.94 -3.08 -7.88
N PHE A 32 5.36 -3.34 -6.71
CA PHE A 32 4.59 -2.35 -5.96
C PHE A 32 5.45 -1.15 -5.58
N GLY A 33 6.63 -1.37 -5.00
CA GLY A 33 7.55 -0.31 -4.60
C GLY A 33 7.95 0.60 -5.75
N SER A 34 8.32 0.03 -6.91
CA SER A 34 8.62 0.79 -8.12
C SER A 34 7.43 1.62 -8.61
N THR A 35 6.24 1.03 -8.62
CA THR A 35 5.01 1.72 -9.04
C THR A 35 4.68 2.88 -8.09
N TYR A 36 4.75 2.64 -6.78
CA TYR A 36 4.44 3.63 -5.76
C TYR A 36 5.46 4.77 -5.77
N ALA A 37 6.75 4.48 -5.92
CA ALA A 37 7.80 5.49 -6.06
C ALA A 37 7.62 6.35 -7.32
N ASN A 38 7.27 5.74 -8.45
CA ASN A 38 6.98 6.47 -9.69
C ASN A 38 5.78 7.42 -9.51
N PHE A 39 4.68 6.93 -8.92
CA PHE A 39 3.51 7.75 -8.61
C PHE A 39 3.87 8.99 -7.78
N TRP A 40 4.70 8.84 -6.75
CA TRP A 40 5.06 9.96 -5.87
C TRP A 40 6.09 10.91 -6.46
N THR A 41 7.06 10.42 -7.22
CA THR A 41 8.21 11.25 -7.63
C THR A 41 8.09 11.81 -9.05
N GLN A 42 7.27 11.20 -9.90
CA GLN A 42 7.14 11.57 -11.31
C GLN A 42 5.73 12.05 -11.67
N GLY A 43 5.57 12.61 -12.86
CA GLY A 43 4.28 13.02 -13.44
C GLY A 43 3.96 14.50 -13.31
N VAL A 44 2.76 14.87 -13.78
CA VAL A 44 2.35 16.29 -13.97
C VAL A 44 1.47 16.83 -12.84
N LEU A 45 1.04 15.97 -11.92
CA LEU A 45 0.21 16.36 -10.76
C LEU A 45 1.10 16.66 -9.55
N ASP A 46 0.70 17.66 -8.79
CA ASP A 46 1.33 18.02 -7.52
C ASP A 46 1.04 16.99 -6.42
N HIS A 47 1.88 16.97 -5.39
CA HIS A 47 1.73 16.06 -4.25
C HIS A 47 0.39 16.18 -3.53
N PRO A 48 -0.15 17.38 -3.25
CA PRO A 48 -1.46 17.53 -2.62
C PRO A 48 -2.60 16.86 -3.40
N THR A 49 -2.65 17.00 -4.73
CA THR A 49 -3.67 16.36 -5.57
C THR A 49 -3.55 14.84 -5.54
N LYS A 50 -2.32 14.32 -5.61
CA LYS A 50 -2.04 12.88 -5.50
C LYS A 50 -2.51 12.32 -4.15
N GLU A 51 -2.19 12.99 -3.06
CA GLU A 51 -2.57 12.55 -1.71
C GLU A 51 -4.08 12.61 -1.49
N THR A 52 -4.72 13.69 -1.93
CA THR A 52 -6.19 13.83 -1.84
C THR A 52 -6.88 12.68 -2.59
N THR A 53 -6.40 12.34 -3.78
CA THR A 53 -6.93 11.22 -4.57
C THR A 53 -6.70 9.88 -3.87
N ARG A 54 -5.50 9.68 -3.30
CA ARG A 54 -5.17 8.46 -2.54
C ARG A 54 -6.11 8.26 -1.35
N ILE A 55 -6.30 9.28 -0.51
CA ILE A 55 -7.17 9.22 0.68
C ILE A 55 -8.63 9.00 0.27
N ARG A 56 -9.11 9.69 -0.77
CA ARG A 56 -10.47 9.49 -1.30
C ARG A 56 -10.69 8.03 -1.71
N ASN A 57 -9.75 7.46 -2.44
CA ASN A 57 -9.85 6.07 -2.92
C ASN A 57 -9.71 5.07 -1.77
N ALA A 58 -8.84 5.32 -0.79
CA ALA A 58 -8.73 4.53 0.42
C ALA A 58 -10.08 4.47 1.16
N ARG A 59 -10.77 5.60 1.29
CA ARG A 59 -12.12 5.65 1.89
C ARG A 59 -13.15 4.83 1.13
N ILE A 60 -13.17 4.91 -0.20
CA ILE A 60 -14.15 4.18 -1.05
C ILE A 60 -13.91 2.66 -1.00
N THR A 61 -12.65 2.24 -0.91
CA THR A 61 -12.24 0.83 -0.89
C THR A 61 -12.15 0.23 0.52
N ASP A 62 -12.53 1.02 1.54
CA ASP A 62 -12.40 0.68 2.95
C ASP A 62 -10.96 0.30 3.36
N CYS A 63 -9.95 0.94 2.76
CA CYS A 63 -8.54 0.77 3.08
C CYS A 63 -8.10 1.78 4.16
N GLY A 64 -7.62 1.30 5.30
CA GLY A 64 -7.11 2.12 6.41
C GLY A 64 -5.57 2.21 6.51
N TYR A 65 -4.86 1.63 5.54
CA TYR A 65 -3.40 1.74 5.37
C TYR A 65 -3.06 2.63 4.18
#